data_AF-A0A2N2LTA2-F1
#
_entry.id   AF-A0A2N2LTA2-F1
#
_cell.length_a   1.000
_cell.length_b   1.000
_cell.length_c   1.000
_cell.angle_alpha   90.00
_cell.angle_beta   90.00
_cell.angle_gamma   90.00
#
_symmetry.space_group_name_H-M   'P 1'
#
loop_
_entity.id
_entity.type
_entity.pdbx_description
1 polymer ?
#
loop_
_entity_poly.entity_id
_entity_poly.type
_entity_poly.pdbx_seq_one_letter_code
_entity_poly.pdbx_strand_id
1 'polypeptide(L)'
;MKKTICILPQKIGRGGPGSFHSRFAEVLSARGYNVNHDALDPANSAILVIGGTRHIGVLREAKRNGVRIVQRLNGMNWVHRQTRTGIKHFLRAEVNNWIL
;
A
#
# COMPACT_ATOMS: atom_id res chain seq x y z
N MET A 1 25.46 0.43 -4.60
CA MET A 1 24.65 -0.28 -3.58
C MET A 1 23.29 -0.62 -4.18
N LYS A 2 22.76 -1.83 -3.94
CA LYS A 2 21.38 -2.18 -4.34
C LYS A 2 20.41 -1.30 -3.53
N LYS A 3 19.42 -0.71 -4.19
CA LYS A 3 18.38 0.09 -3.53
C LYS A 3 17.33 -0.84 -2.91
N THR A 4 16.90 -0.55 -1.69
CA THR A 4 15.84 -1.29 -1.01
C THR A 4 14.50 -0.59 -1.19
N ILE A 5 13.47 -1.35 -1.55
CA ILE A 5 12.09 -0.88 -1.70
C ILE A 5 11.25 -1.63 -0.68
N CYS A 6 10.58 -0.89 0.20
CA CYS A 6 9.62 -1.44 1.14
C CYS A 6 8.24 -1.57 0.48
N ILE A 7 7.56 -2.70 0.68
CA ILE A 7 6.20 -2.92 0.17
C ILE A 7 5.25 -3.18 1.34
N LEU A 8 4.19 -2.37 1.40
CA LEU A 8 3.11 -2.48 2.39
C LEU A 8 1.75 -2.69 1.72
N PRO A 9 0.84 -3.47 2.34
CA PRO A 9 1.05 -4.32 3.51
C PRO A 9 1.76 -5.64 3.15
N GLN A 10 2.53 -6.20 4.10
CA GLN A 10 3.27 -7.47 3.91
C GLN A 10 2.37 -8.66 3.57
N LYS A 11 1.18 -8.71 4.19
CA LYS A 11 0.20 -9.78 3.97
C LYS A 11 -1.00 -9.20 3.26
N ILE A 12 -1.16 -9.60 1.99
CA ILE A 12 -2.37 -9.36 1.22
C ILE A 12 -3.05 -10.72 1.06
N GLY A 13 -4.34 -10.81 1.37
CA GLY A 13 -5.10 -12.06 1.31
C GLY A 13 -5.01 -12.75 -0.06
N ARG A 14 -5.32 -14.05 -0.11
CA ARG A 14 -5.31 -14.83 -1.36
C ARG A 14 -6.33 -14.23 -2.35
N GLY A 15 -5.86 -13.73 -3.49
CA GLY A 15 -6.69 -13.06 -4.51
C GLY A 15 -5.91 -12.02 -5.32
N GLY A 16 -6.61 -11.24 -6.15
CA GLY A 16 -6.03 -10.27 -7.08
C GLY A 16 -4.92 -9.38 -6.51
N PRO A 17 -5.14 -8.66 -5.39
CA PRO A 17 -4.12 -7.79 -4.81
C PRO A 17 -2.87 -8.54 -4.31
N GLY A 18 -3.01 -9.80 -3.89
CA GLY A 18 -1.90 -10.65 -3.45
C GLY A 18 -1.04 -11.13 -4.62
N SER A 19 -1.67 -11.46 -5.76
CA SER A 19 -0.94 -11.85 -6.98
C SER A 19 -0.09 -10.70 -7.53
N PHE A 20 -0.59 -9.47 -7.48
CA PHE A 20 0.19 -8.27 -7.84
C PHE A 20 1.41 -8.12 -6.94
N HIS A 21 1.23 -8.21 -5.62
CA HIS A 21 2.32 -8.10 -4.66
C HIS A 21 3.44 -9.10 -4.93
N SER A 22 3.12 -10.39 -5.07
CA SER A 22 4.12 -11.44 -5.31
C SER A 22 4.87 -11.23 -6.63
N ARG A 23 4.15 -10.98 -7.74
CA ARG A 23 4.79 -10.74 -9.05
C ARG A 23 5.63 -9.46 -9.05
N PHE A 24 5.17 -8.41 -8.38
CA PHE A 24 5.89 -7.16 -8.32
C PHE A 24 7.20 -7.30 -7.52
N ALA A 25 7.16 -7.99 -6.38
CA ALA A 25 8.35 -8.30 -5.59
C ALA A 25 9.36 -9.14 -6.40
N GLU A 26 8.89 -10.16 -7.11
CA GLU A 26 9.72 -11.01 -7.98
C GLU A 26 10.42 -10.19 -9.08
N VAL A 27 9.68 -9.33 -9.78
CA VAL A 27 10.24 -8.44 -10.82
C VAL A 27 11.24 -7.44 -10.24
N LEU A 28 10.99 -6.91 -9.03
CA LEU A 28 11.95 -6.02 -8.37
C LEU A 28 13.25 -6.75 -8.04
N SER A 29 13.17 -7.95 -7.49
CA SER A 29 14.35 -8.78 -7.21
C SER A 29 15.10 -9.14 -8.48
N ALA A 30 14.41 -9.52 -9.56
CA ALA A 30 15.01 -9.80 -10.86
C ALA A 30 15.71 -8.58 -11.47
N ARG A 31 15.22 -7.37 -11.18
CA ARG A 31 15.86 -6.09 -11.58
C ARG A 31 16.97 -5.63 -10.62
N GLY A 32 17.30 -6.43 -9.60
CA GLY A 32 18.40 -6.15 -8.68
C GLY A 32 18.04 -5.24 -7.50
N TYR A 33 16.77 -5.01 -7.21
CA TYR A 33 16.33 -4.31 -6.00
C TYR A 33 16.17 -5.29 -4.83
N ASN A 34 16.39 -4.80 -3.61
CA ASN A 34 16.03 -5.53 -2.40
C ASN A 34 14.59 -5.19 -2.02
N VAL A 35 13.80 -6.20 -1.65
CA VAL A 35 12.43 -6.00 -1.16
C VAL A 35 12.44 -6.11 0.36
N ASN A 36 11.91 -5.10 1.04
CA ASN A 36 11.69 -5.10 2.48
C ASN A 36 10.20 -4.92 2.78
N HIS A 37 9.80 -5.21 4.01
CA HIS A 37 8.47 -5.01 4.55
C HIS A 37 8.46 -4.17 5.84
N ASP A 38 9.64 -3.85 6.38
CA ASP A 38 9.79 -2.86 7.44
C ASP A 38 9.88 -1.46 6.81
N ALA A 39 9.00 -0.56 7.22
CA ALA A 39 8.95 0.82 6.71
C ALA A 39 9.90 1.77 7.43
N LEU A 40 10.43 1.39 8.61
CA LEU A 40 11.38 2.19 9.38
C LEU A 40 12.84 1.81 9.11
N ASP A 41 13.08 0.78 8.29
CA ASP A 41 14.45 0.43 7.88
C ASP A 41 15.10 1.61 7.13
N PRO A 42 16.22 2.15 7.64
CA PRO A 42 16.93 3.26 7.02
C PRO A 42 17.52 2.92 5.64
N ALA A 43 17.64 1.64 5.27
CA ALA A 43 18.07 1.24 3.93
C ALA A 43 17.00 1.49 2.85
N ASN A 44 15.74 1.75 3.25
CA ASN A 44 14.63 1.99 2.34
C ASN A 44 14.84 3.27 1.53
N SER A 45 14.94 3.11 0.21
CA SER A 45 14.95 4.24 -0.72
C SER A 45 13.53 4.70 -1.06
N ALA A 46 12.55 3.79 -1.01
CA ALA A 46 11.15 4.09 -1.24
C ALA A 46 10.24 3.08 -0.54
N ILE A 47 9.01 3.50 -0.25
CA ILE A 47 7.91 2.67 0.25
C ILE A 47 6.78 2.67 -0.77
N LEU A 48 6.38 1.50 -1.24
CA LEU A 48 5.17 1.28 -2.03
C LEU A 48 4.03 0.83 -1.13
N VAL A 49 2.96 1.61 -1.09
CA VAL A 49 1.72 1.28 -0.39
C VAL A 49 0.70 0.78 -1.41
N ILE A 50 0.26 -0.46 -1.28
CA ILE A 50 -0.73 -1.09 -2.15
C ILE A 50 -2.11 -1.00 -1.46
N GLY A 51 -2.98 -0.15 -2.00
CA GLY A 51 -4.23 0.28 -1.36
C GLY A 51 -3.95 1.29 -0.25
N GLY A 52 -4.70 1.15 0.85
CA GLY A 52 -4.52 1.95 2.06
C GLY A 52 -3.85 1.17 3.19
N THR A 53 -3.33 1.88 4.18
CA THR A 53 -2.78 1.31 5.41
C THR A 53 -3.34 2.00 6.64
N ARG A 54 -3.53 1.24 7.73
CA ARG A 54 -3.87 1.80 9.04
C ARG A 54 -2.66 2.38 9.77
N HIS A 55 -1.45 2.08 9.31
CA HIS A 55 -0.18 2.48 9.94
C HIS A 55 0.31 3.85 9.42
N ILE A 56 -0.56 4.87 9.46
CA ILE A 56 -0.24 6.22 8.95
C ILE A 56 0.92 6.87 9.72
N GLY A 57 1.04 6.60 11.03
CA GLY A 57 2.15 7.11 11.85
C GLY A 57 3.51 6.66 11.34
N VAL A 58 3.65 5.38 11.01
CA VAL A 58 4.88 4.78 10.46
C VAL A 58 5.25 5.40 9.11
N LEU A 59 4.26 5.62 8.23
CA LEU A 59 4.49 6.31 6.96
C LEU A 59 4.93 7.76 7.16
N ARG A 60 4.33 8.48 8.12
CA ARG A 60 4.74 9.85 8.42
C ARG A 60 6.17 9.92 8.93
N GLU A 61 6.58 8.98 9.78
CA GLU A 61 7.95 8.88 10.27
C GLU A 61 8.94 8.59 9.14
N ALA A 62 8.66 7.59 8.30
CA ALA A 62 9.48 7.28 7.13
C ALA A 62 9.61 8.48 6.17
N LYS A 63 8.52 9.24 5.97
CA LYS A 63 8.53 10.48 5.17
C LYS A 63 9.41 11.56 5.82
N ARG A 64 9.38 11.70 7.14
CA ARG A 64 10.27 12.62 7.88
C ARG A 64 11.74 12.23 7.74
N ASN A 65 12.03 10.94 7.63
CA ASN A 65 13.37 10.39 7.36
C ASN A 65 13.78 10.51 5.87
N GLY A 66 12.99 11.18 5.03
CA GLY A 66 13.31 11.45 3.63
C GLY A 66 12.98 10.31 2.65
N VAL A 67 12.31 9.25 3.11
CA VAL A 67 11.93 8.11 2.26
C VAL A 67 10.77 8.50 1.35
N ARG A 68 10.90 8.18 0.04
CA ARG A 68 9.82 8.44 -0.93
C ARG A 68 8.67 7.46 -0.73
N ILE A 69 7.46 7.96 -0.54
CA ILE A 69 6.25 7.15 -0.43
C ILE A 69 5.48 7.21 -1.74
N VAL A 70 5.18 6.05 -2.32
CA VAL A 70 4.37 5.87 -3.52
C VAL A 70 3.15 5.05 -3.15
N GLN A 71 1.96 5.54 -3.50
CA GLN A 71 0.71 4.85 -3.20
C GLN A 71 0.06 4.36 -4.50
N ARG A 72 -0.23 3.07 -4.55
CA ARG A 72 -1.02 2.43 -5.60
C ARG A 72 -2.42 2.19 -5.05
N LEU A 73 -3.36 3.06 -5.40
CA LEU A 73 -4.75 2.90 -5.00
C LEU A 73 -5.32 1.57 -5.54
N ASN A 74 -5.97 0.81 -4.68
CA ASN A 74 -6.87 -0.25 -5.11
C ASN A 74 -8.21 0.37 -5.50
N GLY A 75 -9.03 -0.32 -6.29
CA GLY A 75 -10.33 0.20 -6.74
C GLY A 75 -11.11 0.82 -5.59
N MET A 76 -11.50 2.09 -5.73
CA MET A 76 -12.28 2.80 -4.71
C MET A 76 -13.61 2.09 -4.50
N ASN A 77 -14.15 2.16 -3.28
CA ASN A 77 -15.54 1.77 -3.07
C ASN A 77 -16.40 2.80 -3.79
N TRP A 78 -16.96 2.46 -4.95
CA TRP A 78 -17.75 3.40 -5.77
C TRP A 78 -19.22 2.96 -5.88
N VAL A 79 -19.53 1.71 -5.56
CA VAL A 79 -20.86 1.11 -5.73
C VAL A 79 -21.93 1.87 -4.93
N HIS A 80 -21.61 2.42 -3.76
CA HIS A 80 -22.54 3.23 -2.97
C HIS A 80 -22.91 4.57 -3.60
N ARG A 81 -22.12 5.04 -4.59
CA ARG A 81 -22.44 6.23 -5.39
C ARG A 81 -23.33 5.88 -6.58
N GLN A 82 -23.29 4.64 -7.06
CA GLN A 82 -24.12 4.18 -8.18
C GLN A 82 -25.46 3.58 -7.72
N THR A 83 -25.54 3.04 -6.50
CA THR A 83 -26.73 2.34 -5.99
C THR A 83 -26.89 2.58 -4.50
N ARG A 84 -28.13 2.71 -4.00
CA ARG A 84 -28.41 2.84 -2.57
C ARG A 84 -28.04 1.56 -1.82
N THR A 85 -26.92 1.61 -1.11
CA THR A 85 -26.40 0.49 -0.29
C THR A 85 -26.78 0.57 1.19
N GLY A 86 -27.55 1.59 1.59
CA GLY A 86 -27.88 1.91 2.99
C GLY A 86 -26.83 2.78 3.70
N ILE A 87 -27.26 3.55 4.71
CA ILE A 87 -26.46 4.61 5.37
C ILE A 87 -25.18 4.05 6.01
N LYS A 88 -25.28 2.89 6.69
CA LYS A 88 -24.12 2.26 7.34
C LYS A 88 -23.04 1.83 6.33
N HIS A 89 -23.46 1.30 5.17
CA HIS A 89 -22.54 0.92 4.10
C HIS A 89 -21.92 2.16 3.44
N PHE A 90 -22.73 3.19 3.18
CA PHE A 90 -22.29 4.45 2.60
C PHE A 90 -21.18 5.11 3.43
N LEU A 91 -21.41 5.30 4.74
CA LEU A 91 -20.43 5.92 5.63
C LEU A 91 -19.13 5.10 5.72
N ARG A 92 -19.25 3.77 5.82
CA ARG A 92 -18.08 2.89 5.85
C ARG A 92 -17.26 2.96 4.55
N ALA A 93 -17.94 3.02 3.41
CA ALA A 93 -17.29 3.10 2.11
C ALA A 93 -16.58 4.45 1.90
N GLU A 94 -17.20 5.58 2.28
CA GLU A 94 -16.56 6.90 2.21
C GLU A 94 -15.36 7.01 3.16
N VAL A 95 -15.47 6.54 4.41
CA VAL A 95 -14.34 6.52 5.36
C VAL A 95 -13.19 5.65 4.83
N ASN A 96 -13.50 4.48 4.27
CA ASN A 96 -12.47 3.63 3.66
C ASN A 96 -11.83 4.29 2.44
N ASN A 97 -12.57 5.05 1.64
CA ASN A 97 -12.04 5.80 0.50
C ASN A 97 -11.13 6.95 0.93
N TRP A 98 -11.39 7.59 2.07
CA TRP A 98 -10.53 8.65 2.61
C TRP A 98 -9.17 8.14 3.09
N ILE A 99 -9.08 6.87 3.49
CA ILE A 99 -7.85 6.23 4.00
C ILE A 99 -7.15 5.41 2.90
N LEU A 100 -7.78 5.29 1.73
CA LEU A 100 -7.31 4.49 0.60
C LEU A 100 -6.11 5.09 -0.11
#